data_AF-A0A2J7QVT6-F1
#
_entry.id   AF-A0A2J7QVT6-F1
#
_cell.length_a   1.000
_cell.length_b   1.000
_cell.length_c   1.000
_cell.angle_alpha   90.00
_cell.angle_beta   90.00
_cell.angle_gamma   90.00
#
_symmetry.space_group_name_H-M   'P 1'
#
loop_
_entity.id
_entity.type
_entity.pdbx_description
1 polymer ?
#
loop_
_entity_poly.entity_id
_entity_poly.type
_entity_poly.pdbx_seq_one_letter_code
_entity_poly.pdbx_strand_id
1 'polypeptide(L)'
;MHALSLKNQFQFVWNVSHWNAMKPALYHGHLAFVDFAQFGVSQRPLYINLIRKPLDRLVSYYYFLRHGDNFRPHLIRRKHGNKMSFDECVKLRQADCDPENMWLQIPFFCGHAAECWIPGNEWALAEAKKNLVNHYFLVGVTEELGDFIKLLEVALPSFFHGASLHYETSNRSHLRRTSQKVDPLPETVAQIQKSHVWKMENELYVYALEQFHYAKKRTLTTKDGGMADKNQQFMYEKIRPK
;
A
#
# COMPACT_ATOMS: atom_id res chain seq x y z
N MET A 1 -8.63 -11.00 -9.08
CA MET A 1 -9.81 -10.78 -8.23
C MET A 1 -9.29 -10.42 -6.85
N HIS A 2 -9.60 -9.22 -6.34
CA HIS A 2 -9.00 -8.66 -5.11
C HIS A 2 -9.85 -8.90 -3.86
N ALA A 3 -11.16 -9.05 -4.04
CA ALA A 3 -12.08 -9.52 -3.01
C ALA A 3 -12.27 -11.04 -3.12
N LEU A 4 -12.14 -11.73 -2.00
CA LEU A 4 -12.43 -13.15 -1.88
C LEU A 4 -13.92 -13.40 -1.61
N SER A 5 -14.43 -14.53 -2.11
CA SER A 5 -15.73 -15.06 -1.67
C SER A 5 -15.68 -15.40 -0.18
N LEU A 6 -16.84 -15.43 0.48
CA LEU A 6 -16.93 -15.75 1.92
C LEU A 6 -16.25 -17.08 2.28
N LYS A 7 -16.43 -18.13 1.45
CA LYS A 7 -15.75 -19.42 1.60
C LYS A 7 -14.22 -19.27 1.56
N ASN A 8 -13.71 -18.49 0.62
CA ASN A 8 -12.27 -18.30 0.46
C ASN A 8 -11.70 -17.41 1.56
N GLN A 9 -12.46 -16.43 2.08
CA GLN A 9 -12.08 -15.66 3.26
C GLN A 9 -11.93 -16.58 4.47
N PHE A 10 -12.91 -17.45 4.74
CA PHE A 10 -12.84 -18.42 5.84
C PHE A 10 -11.61 -19.34 5.70
N GLN A 11 -11.39 -19.92 4.51
CA GLN A 11 -10.23 -20.79 4.27
C GLN A 11 -8.90 -20.05 4.45
N PHE A 12 -8.80 -18.81 3.95
CA PHE A 12 -7.62 -17.99 4.11
C PHE A 12 -7.32 -17.70 5.57
N VAL A 13 -8.34 -17.25 6.32
CA VAL A 13 -8.23 -16.95 7.75
C VAL A 13 -7.87 -18.20 8.54
N TRP A 14 -8.51 -19.33 8.24
CA TRP A 14 -8.20 -20.61 8.88
C TRP A 14 -6.74 -21.00 8.68
N ASN A 15 -6.26 -20.97 7.43
CA ASN A 15 -4.90 -21.37 7.10
C ASN A 15 -3.86 -20.46 7.77
N VAL A 16 -3.99 -19.14 7.65
CA VAL A 16 -3.05 -18.19 8.28
C VAL A 16 -3.02 -18.36 9.80
N SER A 17 -4.18 -18.64 10.42
CA SER A 17 -4.30 -18.75 11.88
C SER A 17 -3.82 -20.09 12.43
N HIS A 18 -3.98 -21.21 11.71
CA HIS A 18 -3.72 -22.55 12.24
C HIS A 18 -2.47 -23.23 11.65
N TRP A 19 -1.87 -22.68 10.60
CA TRP A 19 -0.68 -23.26 10.00
C TRP A 19 0.59 -22.91 10.78
N ASN A 20 0.73 -23.49 11.98
CA ASN A 20 1.81 -23.18 12.92
C ASN A 20 3.20 -23.45 12.36
N ALA A 21 3.36 -24.46 11.48
CA ALA A 21 4.63 -24.77 10.85
C ALA A 21 5.17 -23.64 9.96
N MET A 22 4.32 -22.70 9.52
CA MET A 22 4.75 -21.54 8.74
C MET A 22 5.12 -20.34 9.61
N LYS A 23 4.85 -20.37 10.91
CA LYS A 23 5.02 -19.19 11.78
C LYS A 23 6.46 -19.12 12.34
N PRO A 24 7.08 -17.93 12.39
CA PRO A 24 6.60 -16.64 11.88
C PRO A 24 6.60 -16.56 10.35
N ALA A 25 5.54 -15.98 9.75
CA ALA A 25 5.38 -15.87 8.30
C ALA A 25 5.02 -14.45 7.85
N LEU A 26 5.49 -14.10 6.65
CA LEU A 26 5.07 -12.92 5.91
C LEU A 26 4.25 -13.35 4.69
N TYR A 27 2.93 -13.17 4.78
CA TYR A 27 2.02 -13.41 3.66
C TYR A 27 1.85 -12.12 2.87
N HIS A 28 1.98 -12.19 1.54
CA HIS A 28 1.79 -11.04 0.66
C HIS A 28 0.96 -11.41 -0.57
N GLY A 29 0.16 -10.46 -1.07
CA GLY A 29 -0.70 -10.71 -2.23
C GLY A 29 -1.61 -9.54 -2.55
N HIS A 30 -2.26 -9.60 -3.71
CA HIS A 30 -3.22 -8.60 -4.16
C HIS A 30 -4.62 -8.88 -3.59
N LEU A 31 -4.74 -8.75 -2.27
CA LEU A 31 -5.93 -9.07 -1.47
C LEU A 31 -6.37 -7.82 -0.70
N ALA A 32 -7.67 -7.50 -0.73
CA ALA A 32 -8.25 -6.44 0.09
C ALA A 32 -8.23 -6.82 1.58
N PHE A 33 -8.38 -5.85 2.47
CA PHE A 33 -8.41 -6.07 3.92
C PHE A 33 -9.43 -7.16 4.31
N VAL A 34 -8.98 -8.11 5.14
CA VAL A 34 -9.82 -9.17 5.72
C VAL A 34 -9.80 -8.97 7.23
N ASP A 35 -10.96 -8.79 7.84
CA ASP A 35 -11.06 -8.70 9.27
C ASP A 35 -11.10 -10.11 9.89
N PHE A 36 -9.95 -10.57 10.38
CA PHE A 36 -9.82 -11.88 11.05
C PHE A 36 -10.73 -12.00 12.27
N ALA A 37 -11.10 -10.88 12.91
CA ALA A 37 -12.00 -10.89 14.06
C ALA A 37 -13.39 -11.39 13.70
N GLN A 38 -13.87 -11.10 12.49
CA GLN A 38 -15.19 -11.54 12.01
C GLN A 38 -15.31 -13.07 11.92
N PHE A 39 -14.18 -13.78 11.86
CA PHE A 39 -14.11 -15.23 11.78
C PHE A 39 -13.78 -15.89 13.14
N GLY A 40 -13.88 -15.14 14.25
CA GLY A 40 -13.66 -15.67 15.59
C GLY A 40 -12.19 -15.93 15.96
N VAL A 41 -11.25 -15.37 15.20
CA VAL A 41 -9.81 -15.52 15.49
C VAL A 41 -9.37 -14.47 16.51
N SER A 42 -8.85 -14.94 17.65
CA SER A 42 -8.34 -14.08 18.72
C SER A 42 -6.95 -13.53 18.40
N GLN A 43 -6.05 -14.35 17.87
CA GLN A 43 -4.70 -13.95 17.45
C GLN A 43 -4.72 -13.42 16.02
N ARG A 44 -4.82 -12.11 15.87
CA ARG A 44 -4.89 -11.44 14.57
C ARG A 44 -3.48 -11.26 13.96
N PRO A 45 -3.33 -11.36 12.64
CA PRO A 45 -2.08 -11.02 11.98
C PRO A 45 -1.82 -9.51 12.05
N LEU A 46 -0.54 -9.12 11.94
CA LEU A 46 -0.17 -7.73 11.74
C LEU A 46 -0.32 -7.36 10.27
N TYR A 47 -1.15 -6.37 9.97
CA TYR A 47 -1.27 -5.81 8.63
C TYR A 47 -0.27 -4.68 8.43
N ILE A 48 0.51 -4.73 7.36
CA ILE A 48 1.32 -3.61 6.88
C ILE A 48 0.99 -3.34 5.42
N ASN A 49 1.16 -2.11 4.96
CA ASN A 49 0.95 -1.79 3.55
C ASN A 49 1.80 -0.60 3.10
N LEU A 50 1.93 -0.46 1.78
CA LEU A 50 2.61 0.67 1.15
C LEU A 50 1.73 1.18 0.00
N ILE A 51 1.38 2.45 0.05
CA ILE A 51 0.54 3.10 -0.97
C ILE A 51 1.34 4.09 -1.80
N ARG A 52 0.72 4.64 -2.84
CA ARG A 52 1.35 5.62 -3.74
C ARG A 52 0.34 6.68 -4.13
N LYS A 53 0.83 7.83 -4.58
CA LYS A 53 -0.01 8.84 -5.24
C LYS A 53 -0.92 8.19 -6.30
N PRO A 54 -2.23 8.42 -6.27
CA PRO A 54 -3.18 7.68 -7.12
C PRO A 54 -2.92 7.81 -8.62
N LEU A 55 -2.61 9.02 -9.08
CA LEU A 55 -2.32 9.28 -10.49
C LEU A 55 -1.00 8.61 -10.91
N ASP A 56 0.08 8.79 -10.14
CA ASP A 56 1.37 8.18 -10.43
C ASP A 56 1.28 6.64 -10.49
N ARG A 57 0.45 6.04 -9.62
CA ARG A 57 0.13 4.61 -9.65
C ARG A 57 -0.57 4.22 -10.94
N LEU A 58 -1.62 4.94 -11.34
CA LEU A 58 -2.37 4.67 -12.57
C LEU A 58 -1.48 4.80 -13.81
N VAL A 59 -0.69 5.88 -13.90
CA VAL A 59 0.26 6.13 -15.00
C VAL A 59 1.30 5.01 -15.07
N SER A 60 1.87 4.62 -13.92
CA SER A 60 2.82 3.51 -13.86
C SER A 60 2.21 2.20 -14.35
N TYR A 61 0.96 1.92 -14.00
CA TYR A 61 0.23 0.73 -14.45
C TYR A 61 -0.10 0.78 -15.95
N TYR A 62 -0.51 1.96 -16.45
CA TYR A 62 -0.83 2.19 -17.87
C TYR A 62 0.35 1.84 -18.78
N TYR A 63 1.54 2.35 -18.44
CA TYR A 63 2.75 2.10 -19.21
C TYR A 63 3.33 0.70 -18.96
N PHE A 64 3.16 0.15 -17.76
CA PHE A 64 3.52 -1.25 -17.48
C PHE A 64 2.79 -2.22 -18.42
N LEU A 65 1.50 -2.02 -18.70
CA LEU A 65 0.75 -2.89 -19.62
C LEU A 65 1.22 -2.80 -21.08
N ARG A 66 1.94 -1.74 -21.46
CA ARG A 66 2.44 -1.47 -22.82
C ARG A 66 3.90 -1.87 -23.00
N HIS A 67 4.74 -1.59 -22.01
CA HIS A 67 6.20 -1.72 -22.11
C HIS A 67 6.80 -2.76 -21.16
N GLY A 68 6.01 -3.35 -20.28
CA GLY A 68 6.49 -4.33 -19.31
C GLY A 68 7.34 -3.73 -18.20
N ASP A 69 8.19 -4.58 -17.62
CA ASP A 69 9.08 -4.24 -16.52
C ASP A 69 10.47 -4.86 -16.72
N ASN A 70 11.44 -4.36 -15.98
CA ASN A 70 12.84 -4.83 -16.01
C ASN A 70 13.11 -6.15 -15.27
N PHE A 71 12.14 -6.70 -14.54
CA PHE A 71 12.29 -7.92 -13.72
C PHE A 71 11.90 -9.19 -14.48
N ARG A 72 10.88 -9.10 -15.35
CA ARG A 72 10.43 -10.17 -16.26
C ARG A 72 10.27 -9.62 -17.68
N PRO A 73 11.38 -9.21 -18.34
CA PRO A 73 11.33 -8.49 -19.62
C PRO A 73 10.76 -9.33 -20.77
N HIS A 74 10.89 -10.66 -20.72
CA HIS A 74 10.41 -11.55 -21.78
C HIS A 74 8.89 -11.77 -21.79
N LEU A 75 8.17 -11.30 -20.76
CA LEU A 75 6.72 -11.44 -20.73
C LEU A 75 6.04 -10.33 -21.54
N ILE A 76 5.44 -10.72 -22.66
CA ILE A 76 4.59 -9.84 -23.45
C ILE A 76 3.35 -9.49 -22.63
N ARG A 77 3.13 -8.20 -22.43
CA ARG A 77 2.00 -7.67 -21.65
C ARG A 77 0.75 -7.55 -22.51
N ARG A 78 -0.41 -7.53 -21.86
CA ARG A 78 -1.74 -7.56 -22.52
C ARG A 78 -1.94 -6.46 -23.56
N LYS A 79 -1.32 -5.29 -23.39
CA LYS A 79 -1.45 -4.13 -24.29
C LYS A 79 -0.14 -3.81 -25.01
N HIS A 80 0.77 -4.78 -25.11
CA HIS A 80 2.05 -4.59 -25.79
C HIS A 80 1.85 -4.16 -27.25
N GLY A 81 2.69 -3.23 -27.72
CA GLY A 81 2.60 -2.65 -29.07
C GLY A 81 1.66 -1.45 -29.19
N ASN A 82 0.83 -1.16 -28.18
CA ASN A 82 0.08 0.09 -28.14
C ASN A 82 1.01 1.27 -27.79
N LYS A 83 1.19 2.20 -28.74
CA LYS A 83 2.06 3.37 -28.62
C LYS A 83 1.36 4.63 -28.10
N MET A 84 0.04 4.58 -27.87
CA MET A 84 -0.74 5.71 -27.38
C MET A 84 -0.23 6.18 -26.01
N SER A 85 0.08 7.46 -25.89
CA SER A 85 0.52 8.05 -24.63
C SER A 85 -0.64 8.13 -23.62
N PHE A 86 -0.33 8.36 -22.34
CA PHE A 86 -1.36 8.55 -21.33
C PHE A 86 -2.18 9.82 -21.62
N ASP A 87 -1.53 10.90 -22.05
CA ASP A 87 -2.20 12.16 -22.41
C ASP A 87 -3.15 12.00 -23.60
N GLU A 88 -2.72 11.29 -24.66
CA GLU A 88 -3.58 10.96 -25.79
C GLU A 88 -4.78 10.11 -25.36
N CYS A 89 -4.54 9.13 -24.49
CA CYS A 89 -5.59 8.30 -23.92
C CYS A 89 -6.65 9.15 -23.22
N VAL A 90 -6.24 10.07 -22.34
CA VAL A 90 -7.17 10.94 -21.58
C VAL A 90 -7.91 11.89 -22.50
N LYS A 91 -7.22 12.49 -23.48
CA LYS A 91 -7.82 13.36 -24.49
C LYS A 91 -8.90 12.63 -25.30
N LEU A 92 -8.64 11.38 -25.66
CA LEU A 92 -9.56 10.50 -26.41
C LEU A 92 -10.56 9.75 -25.52
N ARG A 93 -10.55 9.98 -24.19
CA ARG A 93 -11.44 9.36 -23.19
C ARG A 93 -11.48 7.83 -23.30
N GLN A 94 -10.31 7.22 -23.43
CA GLN A 94 -10.19 5.77 -23.57
C GLN A 94 -10.27 5.07 -22.20
N ALA A 95 -10.77 3.83 -22.18
CA ALA A 95 -11.04 3.09 -20.94
C ALA A 95 -9.79 2.84 -20.07
N ASP A 96 -8.60 2.69 -20.65
CA ASP A 96 -7.36 2.35 -19.91
C ASP A 96 -6.86 3.51 -19.00
N CYS A 97 -7.31 4.74 -19.23
CA CYS A 97 -6.93 5.96 -18.48
C CYS A 97 -8.15 6.65 -17.85
N ASP A 98 -9.30 5.97 -17.83
CA ASP A 98 -10.47 6.46 -17.13
C ASP A 98 -10.13 6.70 -15.64
N PRO A 99 -10.46 7.89 -15.08
CA PRO A 99 -10.27 8.17 -13.66
C PRO A 99 -10.84 7.12 -12.70
N GLU A 100 -11.90 6.40 -13.08
CA GLU A 100 -12.46 5.31 -12.27
C GLU A 100 -11.43 4.21 -11.98
N ASN A 101 -10.46 3.98 -12.87
CA ASN A 101 -9.36 3.01 -12.63
C ASN A 101 -8.41 3.42 -11.49
N MET A 102 -8.52 4.64 -10.97
CA MET A 102 -7.81 5.02 -9.76
C MET A 102 -8.40 4.40 -8.51
N TRP A 103 -9.71 4.08 -8.51
CA TRP A 103 -10.42 3.45 -7.39
C TRP A 103 -9.89 2.04 -7.13
N LEU A 104 -8.89 1.96 -6.25
CA LEU A 104 -8.17 0.73 -5.96
C LEU A 104 -7.64 0.73 -4.53
N GLN A 105 -6.98 1.80 -4.09
CA GLN A 105 -6.39 1.79 -2.75
C GLN A 105 -7.50 1.87 -1.71
N ILE A 106 -8.54 2.69 -1.92
CA ILE A 106 -9.71 2.73 -1.03
C ILE A 106 -10.32 1.33 -0.85
N PRO A 107 -10.74 0.60 -1.90
CA PRO A 107 -11.25 -0.77 -1.76
C PRO A 107 -10.30 -1.71 -1.01
N PHE A 108 -8.99 -1.59 -1.22
CA PHE A 108 -8.00 -2.46 -0.56
C PHE A 108 -7.96 -2.27 0.96
N PHE A 109 -8.16 -1.05 1.47
CA PHE A 109 -8.27 -0.80 2.92
C PHE A 109 -9.70 -0.98 3.44
N CYS A 110 -10.71 -0.65 2.65
CA CYS A 110 -12.12 -0.82 3.00
C CYS A 110 -12.48 -2.30 3.19
N GLY A 111 -12.00 -3.18 2.31
CA GLY A 111 -12.11 -4.62 2.46
C GLY A 111 -13.12 -5.28 1.51
N HIS A 112 -13.93 -6.19 2.05
CA HIS A 112 -14.75 -7.12 1.26
C HIS A 112 -16.24 -6.74 1.16
N ALA A 113 -16.67 -5.62 1.75
CA ALA A 113 -18.03 -5.13 1.62
C ALA A 113 -18.32 -4.67 0.17
N ALA A 114 -19.58 -4.77 -0.27
CA ALA A 114 -19.95 -4.43 -1.65
C ALA A 114 -19.70 -2.95 -1.96
N GLU A 115 -20.01 -2.08 -0.99
CA GLU A 115 -19.85 -0.63 -1.04
C GLU A 115 -18.40 -0.21 -1.28
N CYS A 116 -17.42 -1.00 -0.81
CA CYS A 116 -16.00 -0.76 -1.05
C CYS A 116 -15.65 -0.72 -2.54
N TRP A 117 -16.39 -1.46 -3.36
CA TRP A 117 -16.12 -1.66 -4.79
C TRP A 117 -16.99 -0.80 -5.70
N ILE A 118 -17.75 0.14 -5.13
CA ILE A 118 -18.50 1.16 -5.87
C ILE A 118 -17.61 2.41 -5.98
N PRO A 119 -17.10 2.77 -7.17
CA PRO A 119 -16.25 3.95 -7.32
C PRO A 119 -16.91 5.22 -6.82
N GLY A 120 -16.19 5.99 -6.01
CA GLY A 120 -16.68 7.27 -5.50
C GLY A 120 -17.63 7.16 -4.28
N ASN A 121 -17.74 5.99 -3.65
CA ASN A 121 -18.58 5.80 -2.47
C ASN A 121 -17.95 6.41 -1.21
N GLU A 122 -18.62 7.38 -0.58
CA GLU A 122 -18.11 8.11 0.60
C GLU A 122 -17.93 7.21 1.84
N TRP A 123 -18.84 6.25 2.04
CA TRP A 123 -18.74 5.30 3.13
C TRP A 123 -17.48 4.44 2.98
N ALA A 124 -17.14 4.02 1.76
CA ALA A 124 -15.93 3.23 1.50
C ALA A 124 -14.65 3.99 1.88
N LEU A 125 -14.58 5.29 1.60
CA LEU A 125 -13.46 6.13 2.02
C LEU A 125 -13.38 6.24 3.55
N ALA A 126 -14.52 6.47 4.21
CA ALA A 126 -14.57 6.57 5.67
C ALA A 126 -14.12 5.25 6.33
N GLU A 127 -14.61 4.10 5.84
CA GLU A 127 -14.25 2.78 6.36
C GLU A 127 -12.78 2.44 6.05
N ALA A 128 -12.26 2.81 4.88
CA ALA A 128 -10.85 2.65 4.55
C ALA A 128 -9.93 3.40 5.54
N LYS A 129 -10.25 4.65 5.88
CA LYS A 129 -9.48 5.43 6.87
C LYS A 129 -9.56 4.81 8.26
N LYS A 130 -10.74 4.38 8.67
CA LYS A 130 -10.96 3.70 9.95
C LYS A 130 -10.15 2.40 10.04
N ASN A 131 -10.18 1.58 9.00
CA ASN A 131 -9.41 0.33 8.96
C ASN A 131 -7.91 0.60 8.97
N LEU A 132 -7.45 1.63 8.24
CA LEU A 132 -6.06 2.05 8.22
C LEU A 132 -5.54 2.34 9.64
N VAL A 133 -6.29 3.06 10.47
CA VAL A 133 -5.86 3.39 11.84
C VAL A 133 -6.06 2.23 12.82
N ASN A 134 -7.15 1.48 12.69
CA ASN A 134 -7.54 0.49 13.70
C ASN A 134 -6.94 -0.90 13.48
N HIS A 135 -6.55 -1.23 12.25
CA HIS A 135 -6.19 -2.60 11.87
C HIS A 135 -4.82 -2.74 11.22
N TYR A 136 -4.27 -1.68 10.64
CA TYR A 136 -2.92 -1.71 10.09
C TYR A 136 -1.91 -1.28 11.14
N PHE A 137 -0.87 -2.10 11.31
CA PHE A 137 0.28 -1.81 12.15
C PHE A 137 1.05 -0.58 11.65
N LEU A 138 1.31 -0.54 10.33
CA LEU A 138 1.97 0.59 9.67
C LEU A 138 1.56 0.64 8.20
N VAL A 139 1.22 1.83 7.71
CA VAL A 139 1.03 2.11 6.28
C VAL A 139 2.02 3.19 5.88
N GLY A 140 2.90 2.89 4.93
CA GLY A 140 3.84 3.86 4.37
C GLY A 140 3.46 4.32 2.97
N VAL A 141 4.29 5.18 2.40
CA VAL A 141 4.18 5.62 1.01
C VAL A 141 5.40 5.22 0.20
N THR A 142 5.20 4.94 -1.09
CA THR A 142 6.25 4.44 -2.00
C THR A 142 7.40 5.43 -2.13
N GLU A 143 7.10 6.71 -2.09
CA GLU A 143 8.04 7.82 -2.19
C GLU A 143 9.01 7.88 -0.99
N GLU A 144 8.64 7.31 0.16
CA GLU A 144 9.42 7.29 1.40
C GLU A 144 9.70 5.84 1.87
N LEU A 145 9.91 4.92 0.93
CA LEU A 145 10.12 3.49 1.22
C LEU A 145 11.28 3.22 2.19
N GLY A 146 12.37 3.99 2.13
CA GLY A 146 13.50 3.84 3.05
C GLY A 146 13.11 4.06 4.51
N ASP A 147 12.31 5.10 4.78
CA ASP A 147 11.82 5.40 6.13
C ASP A 147 10.81 4.35 6.61
N PHE A 148 9.97 3.83 5.70
CA PHE A 148 9.04 2.77 6.00
C PHE A 148 9.79 1.49 6.42
N ILE A 149 10.83 1.10 5.68
CA ILE A 149 11.69 -0.03 6.03
C ILE A 149 12.36 0.20 7.39
N LYS A 150 12.88 1.41 7.64
CA LYS A 150 13.53 1.74 8.92
C LYS A 150 12.58 1.61 10.11
N LEU A 151 11.34 2.08 9.96
CA LEU A 151 10.32 1.94 11.01
C LEU A 151 9.97 0.48 11.30
N LEU A 152 9.84 -0.35 10.26
CA LEU A 152 9.61 -1.78 10.42
C LEU A 152 10.80 -2.49 11.07
N GLU A 153 12.03 -2.13 10.72
CA GLU A 153 13.24 -2.68 11.33
C GLU A 153 13.32 -2.38 12.84
N VAL A 154 12.98 -1.15 13.25
CA VAL A 154 12.95 -0.76 14.67
C VAL A 154 11.81 -1.46 15.41
N ALA A 155 10.61 -1.49 14.83
CA ALA A 155 9.42 -1.95 15.55
C ALA A 155 9.19 -3.47 15.48
N LEU A 156 9.66 -4.14 14.42
CA LEU A 156 9.51 -5.58 14.17
C LEU A 156 10.85 -6.23 13.76
N PRO A 157 11.89 -6.16 14.61
CA PRO A 157 13.24 -6.63 14.25
C PRO A 157 13.30 -8.13 13.95
N SER A 158 12.38 -8.95 14.48
CA SER A 158 12.32 -10.38 14.17
C SER A 158 12.12 -10.69 12.69
N PHE A 159 11.51 -9.77 11.92
CA PHE A 159 11.33 -9.89 10.48
C PHE A 159 12.28 -8.99 9.67
N PHE A 160 12.58 -7.80 10.19
CA PHE A 160 13.19 -6.72 9.41
C PHE A 160 14.58 -6.30 9.88
N HIS A 161 15.22 -7.04 10.79
CA HIS A 161 16.60 -6.76 11.19
C HIS A 161 17.55 -6.75 9.97
N GLY A 162 18.30 -5.68 9.79
CA GLY A 162 19.21 -5.47 8.66
C GLY A 162 18.54 -5.02 7.36
N ALA A 163 17.22 -4.79 7.35
CA ALA A 163 16.48 -4.44 6.13
C ALA A 163 16.87 -3.06 5.58
N SER A 164 17.11 -2.05 6.44
CA SER A 164 17.57 -0.74 5.97
C SER A 164 18.93 -0.83 5.28
N LEU A 165 19.88 -1.54 5.89
CA LEU A 165 21.21 -1.74 5.30
C LEU A 165 21.12 -2.47 3.95
N HIS A 166 20.29 -3.52 3.87
CA HIS A 166 20.05 -4.22 2.61
C HIS A 166 19.46 -3.28 1.55
N TYR A 167 18.49 -2.45 1.91
CA TYR A 167 17.88 -1.50 0.98
C TYR A 167 18.88 -0.44 0.47
N GLU A 168 19.82 0.00 1.28
CA GLU A 168 20.82 0.99 0.87
C GLU A 168 21.92 0.41 -0.03
N THR A 169 22.32 -0.84 0.22
CA THR A 169 23.49 -1.45 -0.42
C THR A 169 23.16 -2.40 -1.58
N SER A 170 21.93 -2.87 -1.68
CA SER A 170 21.51 -3.86 -2.67
C SER A 170 21.26 -3.24 -4.04
N ASN A 171 21.69 -3.94 -5.09
CA ASN A 171 21.27 -3.62 -6.46
C ASN A 171 19.80 -4.03 -6.75
N ARG A 172 19.12 -4.65 -5.77
CA ARG A 172 17.73 -5.09 -5.85
C ARG A 172 16.76 -4.17 -5.10
N SER A 173 17.17 -2.98 -4.72
CA SER A 173 16.31 -2.03 -3.98
C SER A 173 15.21 -1.41 -4.86
N HIS A 174 15.36 -1.48 -6.19
CA HIS A 174 14.39 -0.95 -7.14
C HIS A 174 14.05 -1.96 -8.24
N LEU A 175 13.33 -3.01 -7.87
CA LEU A 175 12.82 -4.01 -8.81
C LEU A 175 11.58 -3.53 -9.56
N ARG A 176 11.28 -4.18 -10.68
CA ARG A 176 10.06 -4.00 -11.48
C ARG A 176 9.80 -2.56 -11.91
N ARG A 177 10.86 -1.85 -12.32
CA ARG A 177 10.72 -0.53 -12.94
C ARG A 177 10.04 -0.70 -14.30
N THR A 178 9.01 0.09 -14.56
CA THR A 178 8.39 0.19 -15.88
C THR A 178 9.41 0.69 -16.88
N SER A 179 9.63 -0.05 -17.97
CA SER A 179 10.75 0.18 -18.91
C SER A 179 10.73 1.57 -19.56
N GLN A 180 9.53 2.03 -19.94
CA GLN A 180 9.32 3.34 -20.55
C GLN A 180 8.07 3.94 -19.91
N LYS A 181 8.21 5.15 -19.35
CA LYS A 181 7.14 5.89 -18.70
C LYS A 181 7.33 7.37 -19.06
N VAL A 182 6.24 8.02 -19.46
CA VAL A 182 6.20 9.47 -19.69
C VAL A 182 5.33 10.07 -18.60
N ASP A 183 5.78 11.17 -18.02
CA ASP A 183 4.99 11.89 -17.04
C ASP A 183 3.88 12.68 -17.75
N PRO A 184 2.63 12.69 -17.23
CA PRO A 184 1.52 13.39 -17.90
C PRO A 184 1.74 14.90 -17.97
N LEU A 185 1.16 15.52 -19.00
CA LEU A 185 1.13 16.97 -19.16
C LEU A 185 0.34 17.65 -18.03
N PRO A 186 0.70 18.89 -17.64
CA PRO A 186 -0.03 19.63 -16.60
C PRO A 186 -1.54 19.75 -16.86
N GLU A 187 -1.94 19.90 -18.13
CA GLU A 187 -3.33 19.96 -18.54
C GLU A 187 -4.08 18.63 -18.27
N THR A 188 -3.43 17.51 -18.58
CA THR A 188 -3.95 16.16 -18.29
C THR A 188 -4.10 15.95 -16.79
N VAL A 189 -3.09 16.35 -16.00
CA VAL A 189 -3.15 16.29 -14.54
C VAL A 189 -4.33 17.11 -14.02
N ALA A 190 -4.45 18.37 -14.46
CA ALA A 190 -5.55 19.25 -14.05
C ALA A 190 -6.93 18.71 -14.45
N GLN A 191 -7.03 18.02 -15.59
CA GLN A 191 -8.28 17.34 -16.00
C GLN A 191 -8.62 16.18 -15.06
N ILE A 192 -7.65 15.31 -14.76
CA ILE A 192 -7.86 14.17 -13.86
C ILE A 192 -8.23 14.62 -12.45
N GLN A 193 -7.60 15.69 -11.95
CA GLN A 193 -7.82 16.22 -10.61
C GLN A 193 -9.25 16.75 -10.38
N LYS A 194 -10.01 17.00 -11.45
CA LYS A 194 -11.42 17.39 -11.35
C LYS A 194 -12.32 16.21 -10.97
N SER A 195 -11.89 14.97 -11.24
CA SER A 195 -12.67 13.75 -10.96
C SER A 195 -12.93 13.55 -9.48
N HIS A 196 -14.16 13.12 -9.14
CA HIS A 196 -14.53 12.77 -7.77
C HIS A 196 -13.68 11.60 -7.23
N VAL A 197 -13.48 10.56 -8.05
CA VAL A 197 -12.65 9.39 -7.71
C VAL A 197 -11.22 9.81 -7.37
N TRP A 198 -10.62 10.72 -8.14
CA TRP A 198 -9.28 11.22 -7.85
C TRP A 198 -9.22 11.90 -6.49
N LYS A 199 -10.16 12.81 -6.21
CA LYS A 199 -10.20 13.58 -4.95
C LYS A 199 -10.23 12.64 -3.74
N MET A 200 -11.08 11.61 -3.78
CA MET A 200 -11.22 10.64 -2.70
C MET A 200 -9.97 9.77 -2.52
N GLU A 201 -9.43 9.20 -3.61
CA GLU A 201 -8.20 8.40 -3.55
C GLU A 201 -7.02 9.24 -3.06
N ASN A 202 -6.95 10.50 -3.47
CA ASN A 202 -5.93 11.43 -3.02
C ASN A 202 -6.11 11.81 -1.55
N GLU A 203 -7.36 11.95 -1.09
CA GLU A 203 -7.68 12.20 0.31
C GLU A 203 -7.23 11.03 1.21
N LEU A 204 -7.48 9.77 0.81
CA LEU A 204 -6.94 8.62 1.53
C LEU A 204 -5.41 8.63 1.54
N TYR A 205 -4.77 8.95 0.41
CA TYR A 205 -3.31 9.02 0.32
C TYR A 205 -2.73 10.07 1.26
N VAL A 206 -3.27 11.29 1.27
CA VAL A 206 -2.83 12.37 2.17
C VAL A 206 -3.05 11.99 3.63
N TYR A 207 -4.21 11.38 3.93
CA TYR A 207 -4.52 10.90 5.28
C TYR A 207 -3.49 9.87 5.77
N ALA A 208 -3.18 8.87 4.95
CA ALA A 208 -2.19 7.84 5.27
C ALA A 208 -0.78 8.43 5.41
N LEU A 209 -0.41 9.39 4.56
CA LEU A 209 0.88 10.09 4.63
C LEU A 209 1.03 10.83 5.96
N GLU A 210 -0.02 11.51 6.42
CA GLU A 210 -0.02 12.20 7.71
C GLU A 210 0.17 11.22 8.88
N GLN A 211 -0.55 10.08 8.87
CA GLN A 211 -0.38 9.03 9.89
C GLN A 211 1.04 8.45 9.87
N PHE A 212 1.59 8.21 8.68
CA PHE A 212 2.95 7.70 8.50
C PHE A 212 4.00 8.67 9.04
N HIS A 213 3.91 9.96 8.69
CA HIS A 213 4.80 11.01 9.19
C HIS A 213 4.71 11.17 10.71
N TYR A 214 3.49 11.04 11.27
CA TYR A 214 3.30 11.05 12.72
C TYR A 214 4.03 9.88 13.39
N ALA A 215 3.85 8.65 12.90
CA ALA A 215 4.53 7.47 13.41
C ALA A 215 6.05 7.59 13.31
N LYS A 216 6.55 8.07 12.15
CA LYS A 216 7.96 8.39 11.92
C LYS A 216 8.50 9.36 12.95
N LYS A 217 7.83 10.50 13.14
CA LYS A 217 8.22 11.53 14.11
C LYS A 217 8.21 11.02 15.54
N ARG A 218 7.32 10.10 15.90
CA ARG A 218 7.25 9.53 17.26
C ARG A 218 8.32 8.48 17.53
N THR A 219 8.75 7.75 16.51
CA THR A 219 9.68 6.62 16.65
C THR A 219 11.13 7.01 16.40
N LEU A 220 11.38 7.84 15.38
CA LEU A 220 12.74 8.15 14.91
C LEU A 220 13.19 9.56 15.35
N THR A 221 14.50 9.72 15.49
CA THR A 221 15.17 11.01 15.73
C THR A 221 16.37 11.14 14.78
N THR A 222 16.66 12.36 14.35
CA THR A 222 17.84 12.66 13.53
C THR A 222 19.07 12.74 14.43
N LYS A 223 20.06 11.87 14.21
CA LYS A 223 21.38 11.91 14.86
C LYS A 223 22.46 11.71 13.79
N ASP A 224 23.47 12.59 13.80
CA ASP A 224 24.66 12.48 12.93
C ASP A 224 24.35 12.29 11.43
N GLY A 225 23.31 12.94 10.93
CA GLY A 225 22.89 12.84 9.52
C GLY A 225 22.09 11.57 9.17
N GLY A 226 21.89 10.66 10.12
CA GLY A 226 21.06 9.46 9.98
C GLY A 226 19.80 9.47 10.88
N MET A 227 18.84 8.59 10.59
CA MET A 227 17.68 8.35 11.47
C MET A 227 17.98 7.22 12.46
N ALA A 228 17.87 7.52 13.75
CA ALA A 228 18.05 6.59 14.85
C ALA A 228 16.74 6.38 15.64
N ASP A 229 16.63 5.24 16.32
CA ASP A 229 15.55 4.98 17.27
C ASP A 229 15.65 5.94 18.47
N LYS A 230 14.49 6.40 18.95
CA LYS A 230 14.35 7.22 20.15
C LYS A 230 14.53 6.45 21.46
N ASN A 231 14.67 5.12 21.38
CA ASN A 231 14.72 4.19 22.51
C ASN A 231 13.44 4.24 23.35
N GLN A 232 13.36 3.38 24.36
CA GLN A 232 12.21 3.30 25.25
C GLN A 232 11.99 4.63 26.00
N GLN A 233 10.78 5.20 25.86
CA GLN A 233 10.37 6.48 26.47
C GLN A 233 9.35 6.32 27.61
N PHE A 234 9.20 5.12 28.17
CA PHE A 234 8.29 4.84 29.27
C PHE A 234 8.94 3.90 30.31
N MET A 235 8.45 3.94 31.54
CA MET A 235 8.86 3.02 32.62
C MET A 235 7.66 2.63 33.47
N TYR A 236 7.73 1.45 34.10
CA TYR A 236 6.73 1.00 35.05
C TYR A 236 7.12 1.47 36.45
N GLU A 237 6.21 2.17 37.13
CA GLU A 237 6.40 2.60 38.52
C GLU A 237 5.27 2.08 39.42
N LYS A 238 5.55 1.97 40.73
CA LYS A 238 4.56 1.65 41.77
C LYS A 238 3.80 0.33 41.58
N ILE A 239 4.46 -0.72 41.06
CA ILE A 239 3.89 -2.07 40.93
C ILE A 239 3.55 -2.66 42.31
N ARG A 240 2.32 -3.15 42.49
CA ARG A 240 1.78 -3.72 43.73
C ARG A 240 0.82 -4.91 43.43
N PRO A 241 0.57 -5.81 44.39
CA PRO A 241 1.20 -5.91 45.72
C PRO A 241 2.62 -6.47 45.65
N LYS A 242 3.44 -6.11 46.64
CA LYS A 242 4.79 -6.67 46.80
C LYS A 242 4.72 -8.10 47.31
#